data_AF-A0A971ICW8-F1
#
_entry.id   AF-A0A971ICW8-F1
#
_cell.length_a   1.000
_cell.length_b   1.000
_cell.length_c   1.000
_cell.angle_alpha   90.00
_cell.angle_beta   90.00
_cell.angle_gamma   90.00
#
_symmetry.space_group_name_H-M   'P 1'
#
loop_
_entity.id
_entity.type
_entity.pdbx_description
1 polymer ?
#
loop_
_entity_poly.entity_id
_entity_poly.type
_entity_poly.pdbx_seq_one_letter_code
_entity_poly.pdbx_strand_id
1 'polypeptide(L)'
;GPLAFDNAISLEAALDKGIKSAVPGDVDILMAPDLESGNMFAKQLQYLASAKAAGIVMGARVPVILTSRAAKSLERLSSCAVAVMVARKLGRLE
;
A
#
# COMPACT_ATOMS: atom_id res chain seq x y z
N GLY A 1 -14.35 -7.06 3.50
CA GLY A 1 -14.13 -7.69 2.18
C GLY A 1 -14.80 -9.05 2.10
N PRO A 2 -14.82 -9.69 0.93
CA PRO A 2 -14.20 -9.22 -0.32
C PRO A 2 -14.91 -7.99 -0.89
N LEU A 3 -14.13 -7.03 -1.40
CA LEU A 3 -14.62 -5.84 -2.10
C LEU A 3 -13.90 -5.74 -3.44
N ALA A 4 -14.63 -5.43 -4.51
CA ALA A 4 -14.01 -4.93 -5.74
C ALA A 4 -13.36 -3.56 -5.46
N PHE A 5 -12.35 -3.19 -6.25
CA PHE A 5 -11.54 -2.01 -6.01
C PHE A 5 -12.35 -0.71 -5.96
N ASP A 6 -13.27 -0.53 -6.89
CA ASP A 6 -14.15 0.65 -6.95
C ASP A 6 -15.05 0.77 -5.71
N ASN A 7 -15.61 -0.35 -5.23
CA ASN A 7 -16.42 -0.37 -4.01
C ASN A 7 -15.59 -0.09 -2.74
N ALA A 8 -14.28 -0.35 -2.79
CA ALA A 8 -13.37 -0.08 -1.68
C ALA A 8 -12.97 1.40 -1.62
N ILE A 9 -12.90 2.10 -2.75
CA ILE A 9 -12.38 3.49 -2.82
C ILE A 9 -13.43 4.55 -3.19
N SER A 10 -14.66 4.15 -3.53
CA SER A 10 -15.78 5.06 -3.78
C SER A 10 -17.04 4.60 -3.04
N LEU A 11 -17.53 5.46 -2.15
CA LEU A 11 -18.77 5.20 -1.42
C LEU A 11 -19.97 5.16 -2.38
N GLU A 12 -19.98 6.03 -3.39
CA GLU A 12 -21.02 6.08 -4.42
C GLU A 12 -21.12 4.73 -5.16
N ALA A 13 -20.00 4.20 -5.65
CA ALA A 13 -19.97 2.91 -6.34
C ALA A 13 -20.43 1.75 -5.44
N ALA A 14 -20.10 1.80 -4.15
CA ALA A 14 -20.56 0.82 -3.18
C ALA A 14 -22.08 0.89 -2.96
N LEU A 15 -22.65 2.10 -2.88
CA LEU A 15 -24.09 2.32 -2.70
C LEU A 15 -24.88 1.88 -3.94
N ASP A 16 -24.43 2.25 -5.14
CA ASP A 16 -25.08 1.88 -6.41
C ASP A 16 -25.21 0.36 -6.58
N LYS A 17 -24.25 -0.38 -6.03
CA LYS A 17 -24.21 -1.85 -6.07
C LYS A 17 -24.78 -2.52 -4.82
N GLY A 18 -25.31 -1.75 -3.87
CA GLY A 18 -25.87 -2.26 -2.62
C GLY A 18 -24.87 -3.01 -1.73
N ILE A 19 -23.58 -2.66 -1.80
CA ILE A 19 -22.50 -3.33 -1.06
C ILE A 19 -22.58 -2.96 0.41
N LYS A 20 -22.77 -3.97 1.26
CA LYS A 20 -22.70 -3.83 2.73
C LYS A 20 -21.31 -4.21 3.22
N SER A 21 -20.59 -3.23 3.76
CA SER A 21 -19.23 -3.39 4.30
C SER A 21 -19.06 -2.51 5.53
N ALA A 22 -18.10 -2.84 6.39
CA ALA A 22 -17.69 -1.96 7.49
C ALA A 22 -16.84 -0.77 7.00
N VAL A 23 -16.27 -0.88 5.79
CA VAL A 23 -15.36 0.12 5.19
C VAL A 23 -15.69 0.38 3.71
N PRO A 24 -16.94 0.71 3.34
CA PRO A 24 -17.29 0.97 1.94
C PRO A 24 -16.75 2.33 1.50
N GLY A 25 -15.98 2.36 0.41
CA GLY A 25 -15.46 3.61 -0.14
C GLY A 25 -14.43 4.37 0.71
N ASP A 26 -14.05 3.84 1.87
CA ASP A 26 -13.18 4.51 2.84
C ASP A 26 -12.22 3.48 3.45
N VAL A 27 -11.17 3.16 2.70
CA VAL A 27 -10.14 2.19 3.10
C VAL A 27 -8.77 2.85 3.14
N ASP A 28 -8.02 2.59 4.22
CA ASP A 28 -6.61 2.94 4.30
C ASP A 28 -5.70 1.84 3.72
N ILE A 29 -6.16 0.58 3.75
CA ILE A 29 -5.38 -0.60 3.38
C ILE A 29 -6.16 -1.44 2.37
N LEU A 30 -5.52 -1.71 1.24
CA LEU A 30 -5.97 -2.66 0.23
C LEU A 30 -5.09 -3.91 0.28
N MET A 31 -5.71 -5.07 0.45
CA MET A 31 -5.05 -6.36 0.37
C MET A 31 -5.28 -6.93 -1.04
N ALA A 32 -4.21 -7.02 -1.83
CA ALA A 32 -4.28 -7.63 -3.15
C ALA A 32 -4.50 -9.16 -3.04
N PRO A 33 -5.22 -9.77 -3.99
CA PRO A 33 -5.49 -11.22 -3.98
C PRO A 33 -4.22 -12.05 -4.27
N ASP A 34 -3.27 -11.47 -5.01
CA ASP A 34 -2.01 -12.08 -5.39
C ASP A 34 -0.94 -11.01 -5.69
N LEU A 35 0.29 -11.47 -5.94
CA LEU A 35 1.44 -10.62 -6.19
C LEU A 35 1.29 -9.81 -7.48
N GLU A 36 0.74 -10.42 -8.54
CA GLU A 36 0.63 -9.77 -9.85
C GLU A 36 -0.35 -8.61 -9.80
N SER A 37 -1.52 -8.84 -9.19
CA SER A 37 -2.54 -7.82 -8.95
C SER A 37 -1.99 -6.68 -8.10
N GLY A 38 -1.25 -6.98 -7.02
CA GLY A 38 -0.64 -5.96 -6.17
C GLY A 38 0.44 -5.13 -6.88
N ASN A 39 1.29 -5.79 -7.67
CA ASN A 39 2.34 -5.10 -8.42
C ASN A 39 1.77 -4.24 -9.55
N MET A 40 0.80 -4.76 -10.31
CA MET A 40 0.08 -3.99 -11.33
C MET A 40 -0.55 -2.75 -10.71
N PHE A 41 -1.27 -2.90 -9.60
CA PHE A 41 -1.93 -1.80 -8.92
C PHE A 41 -0.94 -0.72 -8.45
N ALA A 42 0.13 -1.12 -7.75
CA ALA A 42 1.17 -0.19 -7.30
C ALA A 42 1.83 0.56 -8.47
N LYS A 43 2.07 -0.12 -9.60
CA LYS A 43 2.67 0.51 -10.79
C LYS A 43 1.69 1.45 -11.49
N GLN A 44 0.41 1.10 -11.59
CA GLN A 44 -0.60 2.02 -12.12
C GLN A 44 -0.67 3.31 -11.29
N LEU A 45 -0.67 3.21 -9.96
CA LEU A 45 -0.63 4.40 -9.11
C LEU A 45 0.63 5.25 -9.34
N GLN A 46 1.81 4.62 -9.43
CA GLN A 46 3.06 5.35 -9.63
C GLN A 46 3.13 6.04 -11.00
N TYR A 47 2.77 5.34 -12.08
CA TYR A 47 2.98 5.80 -13.45
C TYR A 47 1.79 6.58 -14.01
N LEU A 48 0.56 6.22 -13.65
CA LEU A 48 -0.66 6.84 -14.20
C LEU A 48 -1.25 7.88 -13.24
N ALA A 49 -1.22 7.63 -11.93
CA ALA A 49 -1.74 8.55 -10.91
C ALA A 49 -0.65 9.45 -10.29
N SER A 50 0.60 9.36 -10.75
CA SER A 50 1.74 10.10 -10.20
C SER A 50 1.93 9.95 -8.68
N ALA A 51 1.52 8.80 -8.13
CA ALA A 51 1.63 8.53 -6.71
C ALA A 51 3.10 8.42 -6.29
N LYS A 52 3.43 9.00 -5.13
CA LYS A 52 4.71 8.76 -4.47
C LYS A 52 4.64 7.43 -3.74
N ALA A 53 5.68 6.62 -3.87
CA ALA A 53 5.72 5.29 -3.26
C ALA A 53 6.78 5.19 -2.16
N ALA A 54 6.55 4.25 -1.25
CA ALA A 54 7.51 3.74 -0.28
C ALA A 54 7.22 2.25 -0.06
N GLY A 55 8.24 1.44 0.20
CA GLY A 55 8.09 0.00 0.37
C GLY A 55 8.95 -0.55 1.51
N ILE A 56 8.40 -1.51 2.24
CA ILE A 56 9.09 -2.27 3.29
C ILE A 56 8.57 -3.71 3.30
N VAL A 57 9.45 -4.65 3.62
CA VAL A 57 9.08 -6.04 3.90
C VAL A 57 8.61 -6.15 5.35
N MET A 58 7.41 -6.69 5.53
CA MET A 58 6.81 -6.96 6.84
C MET A 58 6.98 -8.43 7.24
N GLY A 59 6.98 -8.71 8.54
CA GLY A 59 7.07 -10.06 9.10
C GLY A 59 8.48 -10.57 9.43
N ALA A 60 9.52 -9.87 8.98
CA ALA A 60 10.90 -10.15 9.38
C ALA A 60 11.23 -9.63 10.79
N ARG A 61 12.29 -10.16 11.43
CA ARG A 61 12.75 -9.71 12.76
C ARG A 61 13.32 -8.28 12.77
N VAL A 62 13.78 -7.81 11.61
CA VAL A 62 14.35 -6.47 11.41
C VAL A 62 13.74 -5.87 10.14
N PRO A 63 13.63 -4.53 10.04
CA PRO A 63 13.14 -3.86 8.83
C PRO A 63 14.04 -4.19 7.62
N VAL A 64 13.42 -4.58 6.50
CA VAL A 64 14.13 -4.82 5.24
C VAL A 64 13.47 -4.02 4.13
N ILE A 65 14.25 -3.25 3.39
CA ILE A 65 13.77 -2.48 2.24
C ILE A 65 14.18 -3.23 0.97
N LEU A 66 13.21 -3.48 0.10
CA LEU A 66 13.44 -4.04 -1.24
C LEU A 66 12.97 -3.02 -2.28
N THR A 67 13.93 -2.33 -2.89
CA THR A 67 13.64 -1.29 -3.88
C THR A 67 13.59 -1.87 -5.29
N SER A 68 12.71 -1.33 -6.15
CA SER A 68 12.81 -1.56 -7.59
C SER A 68 14.09 -0.94 -8.16
N ARG A 69 14.68 -1.57 -9.19
CA ARG A 69 15.78 -0.96 -9.97
C ARG A 69 15.40 0.40 -10.56
N ALA A 70 14.12 0.62 -10.83
CA ALA A 70 13.60 1.88 -11.38
C ALA A 70 13.27 2.93 -10.29
N ALA A 71 13.49 2.63 -9.01
CA ALA A 71 13.12 3.51 -7.91
C ALA A 71 13.94 4.81 -7.92
N LYS A 72 13.25 5.94 -7.85
CA LYS A 72 13.88 7.27 -7.77
C LYS A 72 14.37 7.56 -6.35
N SER A 73 15.21 8.58 -6.19
CA SER A 73 15.78 8.95 -4.88
C SER A 73 14.73 9.22 -3.80
N LEU A 74 13.60 9.85 -4.17
CA LEU A 74 12.51 10.09 -3.22
C LEU A 74 11.85 8.79 -2.73
N GLU A 75 11.58 7.82 -3.61
CA GLU A 75 10.99 6.53 -3.22
C GLU A 75 11.91 5.76 -2.26
N ARG A 76 13.22 5.79 -2.53
CA ARG A 76 14.23 5.18 -1.65
C ARG A 76 14.28 5.86 -0.29
N LEU A 77 14.30 7.19 -0.25
CA LEU A 77 14.31 7.96 0.99
C LEU A 77 13.03 7.74 1.81
N SER A 78 11.86 7.79 1.17
CA SER A 78 10.58 7.51 1.82
C SER A 78 10.52 6.09 2.39
N SER A 79 11.09 5.10 1.67
CA SER A 79 11.19 3.73 2.17
C SER A 79 12.09 3.62 3.40
N CYS A 80 13.21 4.37 3.44
CA CYS A 80 14.04 4.47 4.65
C CYS A 80 13.27 5.09 5.82
N ALA A 81 12.50 6.15 5.59
CA ALA A 81 11.69 6.77 6.62
C ALA A 81 10.66 5.78 7.20
N VAL A 82 9.97 5.02 6.34
CA VAL A 82 9.06 3.95 6.77
C VAL A 82 9.80 2.89 7.59
N ALA A 83 10.99 2.47 7.15
CA ALA A 83 11.78 1.48 7.88
C ALA A 83 12.20 1.96 9.28
N VAL A 84 12.56 3.23 9.45
CA VAL A 84 12.86 3.82 10.76
C VAL A 84 11.63 3.81 11.67
N MET A 85 10.45 4.17 11.14
CA MET A 85 9.20 4.13 11.91
C MET A 85 8.87 2.71 12.37
N VAL A 86 9.03 1.71 11.48
CA VAL A 86 8.84 0.30 11.83
C VAL A 86 9.89 -0.17 12.85
N ALA A 87 11.16 0.22 12.70
CA ALA A 87 12.22 -0.11 13.64
C ALA A 87 11.91 0.37 15.06
N ARG A 88 11.48 1.64 15.19
CA ARG A 88 11.06 2.23 16.46
C ARG A 88 9.87 1.49 17.05
N LYS A 89 8.85 1.19 16.24
CA LYS A 89 7.67 0.44 16.69
C LYS A 89 8.01 -0.96 17.21
N LEU A 90 9.06 -1.58 16.65
CA LEU A 90 9.58 -2.89 17.07
C LEU A 90 10.61 -2.83 18.22
N GLY A 91 10.92 -1.64 18.75
CA GLY A 91 11.95 -1.46 19.80
C GLY A 91 13.37 -1.76 19.33
N ARG A 92 13.68 -1.47 18.05
CA ARG A 92 15.00 -1.71 17.41
C ARG A 92 15.77 -0.44 17.11
N LEU A 93 15.16 0.72 17.32
CA LEU A 93 15.79 2.03 17.27
C LEU A 93 15.22 2.86 18.42
N GLU A 94 16.12 3.55 19.12
CA GLU A 94 15.81 4.53 20.16
C GLU A 94 15.38 5.89 19.54
#